data_AF-A0A7V8VZV9-F1
#
_entry.id   AF-A0A7V8VZV9-F1
#
_cell.length_a   1.000
_cell.length_b   1.000
_cell.length_c   1.000
_cell.angle_alpha   90.00
_cell.angle_beta   90.00
_cell.angle_gamma   90.00
#
_symmetry.space_group_name_H-M   'P 1'
#
loop_
_entity.id
_entity.type
_entity.pdbx_description
1 polymer ?
#
loop_
_entity_poly.entity_id
_entity_poly.type
_entity_poly.pdbx_seq_one_letter_code
_entity_poly.pdbx_strand_id
1 'polypeptide(L)'
;MSTKVTFTLPADVVADATSGIILGEFNNWDNTNATSLKKQKDGSMKATLTLDSGRTYQYRYLLNDGRWVNDHTADNFVHVQGYYIENCVITVPEIIENIIPDNIKKDDLTKIEGIGKKIAELLITADIATFEVLSTITQKRLRSILDAAGNKFKMHNPVSWPRQSKLAAAGKWPELKKLQTDLKGGK
;
A
#
# COMPACT_ATOMS: atom_id res chain seq x y z
N MET A 1 0.86 -11.84 3.53
CA MET A 1 -0.43 -11.13 3.54
C MET A 1 -1.18 -11.46 2.28
N SER A 2 -2.51 -11.60 2.34
CA SER A 2 -3.32 -11.96 1.18
C SER A 2 -4.26 -10.83 0.77
N THR A 3 -4.35 -10.55 -0.53
CA THR A 3 -5.22 -9.54 -1.15
C THR A 3 -6.36 -10.21 -1.91
N LYS A 4 -7.55 -9.63 -1.81
CA LYS A 4 -8.71 -10.06 -2.60
C LYS A 4 -8.62 -9.44 -3.99
N VAL A 5 -8.37 -10.26 -5.00
CA VAL A 5 -8.19 -9.86 -6.40
C VAL A 5 -9.40 -10.29 -7.21
N THR A 6 -10.02 -9.34 -7.92
CA THR A 6 -11.18 -9.62 -8.79
C THR A 6 -10.75 -9.68 -10.24
N PHE A 7 -10.89 -10.86 -10.82
CA PHE A 7 -10.66 -11.15 -12.22
C PHE A 7 -11.94 -10.89 -13.00
N THR A 8 -11.82 -10.18 -14.13
CA THR A 8 -12.95 -9.87 -15.01
C THR A 8 -12.61 -10.30 -16.42
N LEU A 9 -13.48 -11.09 -17.03
CA LEU A 9 -13.44 -11.42 -18.44
C LEU A 9 -14.52 -10.59 -19.17
N PRO A 10 -14.13 -9.69 -20.09
CA PRO A 10 -15.05 -8.85 -20.85
C PRO A 10 -16.10 -9.64 -21.67
N ALA A 11 -17.28 -9.06 -21.85
CA ALA A 11 -18.42 -9.73 -22.49
C ALA A 11 -18.15 -10.13 -23.96
N ASP A 12 -17.38 -9.34 -24.68
CA ASP A 12 -16.92 -9.60 -26.04
C ASP A 12 -16.00 -10.83 -26.12
N VAL A 13 -15.14 -11.04 -25.11
CA VAL A 13 -14.29 -12.23 -25.02
C VAL A 13 -15.10 -13.47 -24.61
N VAL A 14 -16.06 -13.29 -23.70
CA VAL A 14 -17.00 -14.34 -23.28
C VAL A 14 -17.82 -14.84 -24.47
N ALA A 15 -18.33 -13.93 -25.32
CA ALA A 15 -19.21 -14.24 -26.43
C ALA A 15 -20.39 -15.14 -26.00
N ASP A 16 -20.58 -16.29 -26.66
CA ASP A 16 -21.69 -17.21 -26.39
C ASP A 16 -21.47 -18.13 -25.18
N ALA A 17 -20.30 -18.07 -24.53
CA ALA A 17 -20.02 -18.89 -23.36
C ALA A 17 -20.99 -18.56 -22.20
N THR A 18 -21.40 -19.62 -21.50
CA THR A 18 -22.37 -19.54 -20.40
C THR A 18 -21.74 -19.74 -19.04
N SER A 19 -20.57 -20.37 -18.99
CA SER A 19 -19.73 -20.45 -17.80
C SER A 19 -18.25 -20.55 -18.17
N GLY A 20 -17.39 -20.37 -17.17
CA GLY A 20 -15.97 -20.60 -17.31
C GLY A 20 -15.31 -20.68 -15.95
N ILE A 21 -14.06 -21.11 -15.95
CA ILE A 21 -13.22 -21.21 -14.75
C ILE A 21 -11.95 -20.39 -14.97
N ILE A 22 -11.38 -19.88 -13.89
CA ILE A 22 -10.04 -19.30 -13.89
C ILE A 22 -9.02 -20.33 -13.40
N LEU A 23 -7.91 -20.43 -14.12
CA LEU A 23 -6.81 -21.35 -13.86
C LEU A 23 -5.51 -20.57 -13.83
N GLY A 24 -4.61 -20.92 -12.93
CA GLY A 24 -3.31 -20.27 -12.83
C GLY A 24 -2.39 -20.94 -11.83
N GLU A 25 -1.26 -20.32 -11.58
CA GLU A 25 -0.27 -20.82 -10.61
C GLU A 25 -0.85 -20.96 -9.20
N PHE A 26 -1.83 -20.13 -8.83
CA PHE A 26 -2.50 -20.15 -7.52
C PHE A 26 -3.32 -21.43 -7.26
N ASN A 27 -3.70 -22.18 -8.30
CA ASN A 27 -4.35 -23.49 -8.16
C ASN A 27 -3.61 -24.58 -8.93
N ASN A 28 -2.31 -24.38 -9.21
CA ASN A 28 -1.48 -25.31 -9.98
C ASN A 28 -2.08 -25.71 -11.34
N TRP A 29 -2.86 -24.82 -11.96
CA TRP A 29 -3.58 -25.09 -13.22
C TRP A 29 -4.53 -26.31 -13.17
N ASP A 30 -4.97 -26.73 -11.97
CA ASP A 30 -5.88 -27.85 -11.77
C ASP A 30 -7.34 -27.46 -12.05
N ASN A 31 -7.96 -28.15 -12.99
CA ASN A 31 -9.35 -27.90 -13.40
C ASN A 31 -10.39 -28.49 -12.44
N THR A 32 -10.03 -29.43 -11.56
CA THR A 32 -10.98 -30.16 -10.73
C THR A 32 -11.53 -29.30 -9.59
N ASN A 33 -10.71 -28.38 -9.07
CA ASN A 33 -11.04 -27.48 -7.96
C ASN A 33 -10.94 -26.00 -8.37
N ALA A 34 -11.10 -25.72 -9.67
CA ALA A 34 -10.97 -24.38 -10.20
C ALA A 34 -12.12 -23.46 -9.74
N THR A 35 -11.81 -22.17 -9.62
CA THR A 35 -12.83 -21.18 -9.25
C THR A 35 -13.67 -20.81 -10.47
N SER A 36 -14.97 -21.01 -10.38
CA SER A 36 -15.92 -20.64 -11.43
C SER A 36 -16.13 -19.13 -11.52
N LEU A 37 -16.25 -18.65 -12.76
CA LEU A 37 -16.64 -17.28 -13.05
C LEU A 37 -18.15 -17.13 -12.92
N LYS A 38 -18.58 -16.02 -12.31
CA LYS A 38 -19.98 -15.61 -12.23
C LYS A 38 -20.30 -14.64 -13.37
N LYS A 39 -21.27 -15.00 -14.22
CA LYS A 39 -21.79 -14.11 -15.28
C LYS A 39 -22.51 -12.90 -14.68
N GLN A 40 -22.25 -11.73 -15.25
CA GLN A 40 -22.82 -10.44 -14.87
C GLN A 40 -23.94 -10.05 -15.83
N LYS A 41 -24.73 -9.02 -15.46
CA LYS A 41 -25.85 -8.53 -16.28
C LYS A 41 -25.41 -7.96 -17.63
N ASP A 42 -24.20 -7.43 -17.70
CA ASP A 42 -23.59 -6.87 -18.92
C ASP A 42 -22.95 -7.94 -19.83
N GLY A 43 -23.07 -9.23 -19.47
CA GLY A 43 -22.48 -10.35 -20.20
C GLY A 43 -21.03 -10.69 -19.81
N SER A 44 -20.34 -9.82 -19.06
CA SER A 44 -19.00 -10.12 -18.54
C SER A 44 -19.05 -11.26 -17.51
N MET A 45 -17.90 -11.85 -17.23
CA MET A 45 -17.76 -12.91 -16.24
C MET A 45 -16.70 -12.53 -15.19
N LYS A 46 -16.94 -12.80 -13.91
CA LYS A 46 -16.03 -12.42 -12.83
C LYS A 46 -15.76 -13.54 -11.83
N ALA A 47 -14.53 -13.65 -11.38
CA ALA A 47 -14.15 -14.46 -10.22
C ALA A 47 -13.35 -13.60 -9.25
N THR A 48 -13.40 -13.94 -7.97
CA THR A 48 -12.60 -13.26 -6.95
C THR A 48 -11.79 -14.28 -6.19
N LEU A 49 -10.47 -14.10 -6.17
CA LEU A 49 -9.52 -14.96 -5.49
C LEU A 49 -8.82 -14.19 -4.37
N THR A 50 -8.41 -14.90 -3.34
CA THR A 50 -7.51 -14.37 -2.31
C THR A 50 -6.10 -14.85 -2.65
N LEU A 51 -5.23 -13.94 -3.07
CA LEU A 51 -3.87 -14.22 -3.53
C LEU A 51 -2.85 -13.56 -2.60
N ASP A 52 -1.62 -14.08 -2.52
CA ASP A 52 -0.60 -13.42 -1.70
C ASP A 52 -0.19 -12.09 -2.33
N SER A 53 -0.01 -11.10 -1.48
CA SER A 53 0.42 -9.75 -1.86
C SER A 53 1.92 -9.76 -2.16
N GLY A 54 2.36 -8.93 -3.11
CA GLY A 54 3.76 -8.84 -3.52
C GLY A 54 4.22 -9.99 -4.42
N ARG A 55 3.29 -10.83 -4.91
CA ARG A 55 3.58 -11.91 -5.85
C ARG A 55 2.98 -11.64 -7.22
N THR A 56 3.64 -12.17 -8.23
CA THR A 56 3.16 -12.21 -9.61
C THR A 56 2.65 -13.61 -9.90
N TYR A 57 1.51 -13.71 -10.60
CA TYR A 57 0.89 -14.98 -10.99
C TYR A 57 0.60 -15.02 -12.49
N GLN A 58 0.84 -16.17 -13.10
CA GLN A 58 0.32 -16.49 -14.43
C GLN A 58 -1.07 -17.14 -14.36
N TYR A 59 -1.97 -16.78 -15.26
CA TYR A 59 -3.33 -17.29 -15.32
C TYR A 59 -3.94 -17.27 -16.73
N ARG A 60 -5.02 -18.03 -16.93
CA ARG A 60 -5.92 -17.98 -18.10
C ARG A 60 -7.33 -18.38 -17.70
N TYR A 61 -8.30 -18.18 -18.59
CA TYR A 61 -9.67 -18.66 -18.40
C TYR A 61 -9.96 -19.83 -19.35
N LEU A 62 -10.64 -20.85 -18.84
CA LEU A 62 -11.21 -21.94 -19.63
C LEU A 62 -12.72 -21.82 -19.63
N LEU A 63 -13.30 -21.54 -20.80
CA LEU A 63 -14.74 -21.41 -20.99
C LEU A 63 -15.39 -22.78 -21.20
N ASN A 64 -16.70 -22.86 -20.98
CA ASN A 64 -17.46 -24.11 -21.09
C ASN A 64 -17.57 -24.67 -22.52
N ASP A 65 -17.26 -23.86 -23.52
CA ASP A 65 -17.13 -24.26 -24.92
C ASP A 65 -15.73 -24.80 -25.27
N GLY A 66 -14.83 -24.90 -24.29
CA GLY A 66 -13.46 -25.41 -24.44
C GLY A 66 -12.44 -24.37 -24.85
N ARG A 67 -12.83 -23.10 -25.06
CA ARG A 67 -11.88 -22.04 -25.41
C ARG A 67 -11.03 -21.64 -24.20
N TRP A 68 -9.72 -21.61 -24.42
CA TRP A 68 -8.78 -20.92 -23.55
C TRP A 68 -8.63 -19.48 -23.99
N VAL A 69 -8.96 -18.54 -23.11
CA VAL A 69 -8.95 -17.11 -23.42
C VAL A 69 -8.06 -16.33 -22.45
N ASN A 70 -7.47 -15.26 -22.99
CA ASN A 70 -6.71 -14.28 -22.24
C ASN A 70 -7.58 -13.05 -21.97
N ASP A 71 -7.30 -12.39 -20.87
CA ASP A 71 -7.78 -11.04 -20.60
C ASP A 71 -6.84 -10.03 -21.28
N HIS A 72 -7.36 -9.29 -22.25
CA HIS A 72 -6.60 -8.27 -22.98
C HIS A 72 -6.17 -7.09 -22.10
N THR A 73 -6.74 -6.99 -20.89
CA THR A 73 -6.41 -5.97 -19.89
C THR A 73 -5.48 -6.47 -18.79
N ALA A 74 -4.93 -7.69 -18.92
CA ALA A 74 -3.93 -8.23 -18.00
C ALA A 74 -2.69 -7.32 -17.89
N ASP A 75 -2.01 -7.35 -16.75
CA ASP A 75 -0.84 -6.50 -16.50
C ASP A 75 0.30 -6.77 -17.50
N ASN A 76 0.45 -8.04 -17.90
CA ASN A 76 1.42 -8.48 -18.90
C ASN A 76 1.01 -9.85 -19.48
N PHE A 77 1.79 -10.34 -20.45
CA PHE A 77 1.69 -11.67 -21.03
C PHE A 77 3.04 -12.38 -21.00
N VAL A 78 3.04 -13.68 -20.69
CA VAL A 78 4.25 -14.52 -20.69
C VAL A 78 4.06 -15.71 -21.61
N HIS A 79 5.02 -15.89 -22.52
CA HIS A 79 5.07 -17.02 -23.43
C HIS A 79 5.41 -18.32 -22.69
N VAL A 80 4.66 -19.38 -22.97
CA VAL A 80 4.94 -20.71 -22.43
C VAL A 80 5.99 -21.39 -23.30
N GLN A 81 7.19 -21.58 -22.75
CA GLN A 81 8.32 -22.14 -23.49
C GLN A 81 7.95 -23.49 -24.15
N GLY A 82 8.16 -23.58 -25.48
CA GLY A 82 7.87 -24.78 -26.25
C GLY A 82 6.43 -24.88 -26.79
N TYR A 83 5.59 -23.87 -26.55
CA TYR A 83 4.21 -23.82 -27.04
C TYR A 83 3.91 -22.45 -27.64
N TYR A 84 3.09 -22.37 -28.68
CA TYR A 84 2.60 -21.09 -29.22
C TYR A 84 1.47 -20.50 -28.37
N ILE A 85 1.69 -20.43 -27.05
CA ILE A 85 0.69 -20.03 -26.05
C ILE A 85 1.29 -18.94 -25.18
N GLU A 86 0.46 -17.95 -24.83
CA GLU A 86 0.77 -16.93 -23.83
C GLU A 86 -0.23 -17.00 -22.68
N ASN A 87 0.27 -16.86 -21.45
CA ASN A 87 -0.54 -16.71 -20.25
C ASN A 87 -0.69 -15.23 -19.91
N CYS A 88 -1.84 -14.86 -19.33
CA CYS A 88 -1.98 -13.57 -18.67
C CYS A 88 -1.11 -13.54 -17.41
N VAL A 89 -0.64 -12.35 -17.05
CA VAL A 89 0.09 -12.10 -15.82
C VAL A 89 -0.66 -11.07 -15.01
N ILE A 90 -0.74 -11.31 -13.70
CA ILE A 90 -1.20 -10.33 -12.72
C ILE A 90 -0.16 -10.17 -11.61
N THR A 91 0.19 -8.92 -11.31
CA THR A 91 1.03 -8.57 -10.17
C THR A 91 0.13 -8.12 -9.04
N VAL A 92 0.07 -8.92 -7.98
CA VAL A 92 -0.65 -8.52 -6.77
C VAL A 92 0.24 -7.51 -6.03
N PRO A 93 -0.18 -6.25 -5.88
CA PRO A 93 0.63 -5.25 -5.22
C PRO A 93 1.04 -5.73 -3.82
N GLU A 94 2.29 -5.46 -3.44
CA GLU A 94 2.71 -5.67 -2.06
C GLU A 94 1.91 -4.70 -1.18
N ILE A 95 1.02 -5.25 -0.35
CA ILE A 95 0.46 -4.49 0.75
C ILE A 95 1.58 -4.37 1.77
N ILE A 96 2.33 -3.28 1.67
CA ILE A 96 3.11 -2.77 2.79
C ILE A 96 2.05 -2.29 3.77
N GLU A 97 1.63 -3.15 4.70
CA GLU A 97 0.98 -2.65 5.89
C GLU A 97 1.93 -1.58 6.46
N ASN A 98 1.46 -0.34 6.52
CA ASN A 98 2.02 0.58 7.49
C ASN A 98 1.95 -0.19 8.81
N ILE A 99 3.11 -0.61 9.33
CA ILE A 99 3.26 -1.30 10.61
C ILE A 99 2.92 -0.28 11.69
N ILE A 100 1.65 0.10 11.76
CA ILE A 100 1.06 0.92 12.78
C ILE A 100 0.15 -0.06 13.51
N PRO A 101 0.68 -0.80 14.51
CA PRO A 101 -0.17 -1.63 15.34
C PRO A 101 -1.28 -0.76 15.92
N ASP A 102 -2.52 -1.25 15.94
CA ASP A 102 -3.73 -0.60 16.47
C ASP A 102 -3.65 -0.16 17.95
N ASN A 103 -2.48 -0.35 18.58
CA ASN A 103 -2.12 0.15 19.90
C ASN A 103 -0.79 0.93 19.87
N ILE A 104 -0.57 1.81 18.89
CA ILE A 104 0.54 2.78 19.01
C ILE A 104 0.26 3.64 20.24
N LYS A 105 1.03 3.40 21.29
CA LYS A 105 1.24 4.35 22.37
C LYS A 105 1.79 5.63 21.73
N LYS A 106 0.91 6.59 21.48
CA LYS A 106 1.28 7.89 20.90
C LYS A 106 2.26 8.57 21.85
N ASP A 107 3.35 9.05 21.31
CA ASP A 107 4.28 9.87 22.09
C ASP A 107 3.71 11.27 22.27
N ASP A 108 4.08 11.90 23.38
CA ASP A 108 3.83 13.31 23.58
C ASP A 108 4.82 14.13 22.74
N LEU A 109 4.47 14.40 21.48
CA LEU A 109 5.28 15.18 20.55
C LEU A 109 5.52 16.61 21.02
N THR A 110 4.78 17.12 22.01
CA THR A 110 5.03 18.45 22.57
C THR A 110 6.33 18.52 23.38
N LYS A 111 6.98 17.38 23.65
CA LYS A 111 8.34 17.31 24.20
C LYS A 111 9.42 17.76 23.21
N ILE A 112 9.08 17.96 21.94
CA ILE A 112 9.97 18.46 20.90
C ILE A 112 9.81 19.97 20.79
N GLU A 113 10.92 20.70 20.95
CA GLU A 113 10.94 22.16 20.88
C GLU A 113 10.48 22.64 19.50
N GLY A 114 9.50 23.54 19.50
CA GLY A 114 8.84 24.05 18.30
C GLY A 114 7.54 23.33 17.91
N ILE A 115 7.22 22.19 18.55
CA ILE A 115 5.96 21.46 18.38
C ILE A 115 5.00 21.80 19.52
N GLY A 116 4.05 22.70 19.26
CA GLY A 116 2.91 22.94 20.17
C GLY A 116 1.76 21.96 19.95
N LYS A 117 0.75 21.98 20.84
CA LYS A 117 -0.42 21.07 20.79
C LYS A 117 -1.06 20.95 19.40
N LYS A 118 -1.32 22.07 18.73
CA LYS A 118 -1.93 22.09 17.37
C LYS A 118 -1.05 21.46 16.29
N ILE A 119 0.28 21.56 16.43
CA ILE A 119 1.21 20.92 15.49
C ILE A 119 1.30 19.43 15.79
N ALA A 120 1.35 19.05 17.08
CA ALA A 120 1.31 17.65 17.46
C ALA A 120 0.04 16.96 16.94
N GLU A 121 -1.13 17.57 17.09
CA GLU A 121 -2.40 17.09 16.52
C GLU A 121 -2.30 16.95 14.99
N LEU A 122 -1.80 17.97 14.29
CA LEU A 122 -1.63 17.93 12.84
C LEU A 122 -0.70 16.80 12.37
N LEU A 123 0.40 16.58 13.08
CA LEU A 123 1.35 15.51 12.79
C LEU A 123 0.72 14.14 13.03
N ILE A 124 -0.03 13.97 14.11
CA ILE A 124 -0.77 12.74 14.41
C ILE A 124 -1.81 12.46 13.31
N THR A 125 -2.54 13.47 12.82
CA THR A 125 -3.46 13.34 11.68
C THR A 125 -2.74 12.99 10.37
N ALA A 126 -1.45 13.28 10.27
CA ALA A 126 -0.59 12.89 9.15
C ALA A 126 0.18 11.57 9.42
N ASP A 127 -0.31 10.75 10.35
CA ASP A 127 0.26 9.46 10.77
C ASP A 127 1.66 9.53 11.39
N ILE A 128 2.07 10.71 11.87
CA ILE A 128 3.33 10.95 12.58
C ILE A 128 3.00 11.04 14.08
N ALA A 129 2.88 9.89 14.75
CA ALA A 129 2.40 9.81 16.13
C ALA A 129 3.45 9.41 17.18
N THR A 130 4.68 9.07 16.77
CA THR A 130 5.77 8.67 17.67
C THR A 130 7.05 9.46 17.41
N PHE A 131 7.95 9.51 18.38
CA PHE A 131 9.28 10.06 18.20
C PHE A 131 10.07 9.30 17.15
N GLU A 132 9.90 7.99 17.06
CA GLU A 132 10.55 7.14 16.07
C GLU A 132 10.14 7.55 14.65
N VAL A 133 8.83 7.62 14.38
CA VAL A 133 8.33 8.06 13.06
C VAL A 133 8.79 9.49 12.77
N LEU A 134 8.60 10.43 13.69
CA LEU A 134 9.00 11.83 13.47
C LEU A 134 10.50 11.98 13.20
N SER A 135 11.35 11.09 13.74
CA SER A 135 12.80 11.12 13.52
C SER A 135 13.23 10.75 12.10
N THR A 136 12.39 10.04 11.35
CA THR A 136 12.67 9.61 9.96
C THR A 136 12.09 10.58 8.93
N ILE A 137 11.15 11.45 9.34
CA ILE A 137 10.51 12.40 8.42
C ILE A 137 11.48 13.50 8.01
N THR A 138 11.55 13.76 6.71
CA THR A 138 12.36 14.85 6.17
C THR A 138 11.78 16.22 6.52
N GLN A 139 12.64 17.23 6.68
CA GLN A 139 12.22 18.62 6.85
C GLN A 139 11.26 19.06 5.73
N LYS A 140 11.52 18.65 4.48
CA LYS A 140 10.66 18.97 3.33
C LYS A 140 9.24 18.45 3.54
N ARG A 141 9.08 17.20 3.96
CA ARG A 141 7.76 16.61 4.22
C ARG A 141 7.05 17.30 5.39
N LEU A 142 7.76 17.57 6.49
CA LEU A 142 7.19 18.31 7.63
C LEU A 142 6.73 19.71 7.19
N ARG A 143 7.53 20.41 6.38
CA ARG A 143 7.16 21.72 5.88
C ARG A 143 5.92 21.66 4.98
N SER A 144 5.82 20.68 4.09
CA SER A 144 4.62 20.46 3.27
C SER A 144 3.35 20.24 4.10
N ILE A 145 3.44 19.50 5.21
CA ILE A 145 2.30 19.27 6.12
C ILE A 145 1.86 20.59 6.79
N LEU A 146 2.82 21.39 7.28
CA LEU A 146 2.53 22.69 7.90
C LEU A 146 1.92 23.66 6.90
N ASP A 147 2.46 23.74 5.69
CA ASP A 147 1.98 24.64 4.64
C ASP A 147 0.55 24.27 4.19
N ALA A 148 0.26 22.97 4.05
CA ALA A 148 -1.09 22.47 3.73
C ALA A 148 -2.12 22.78 4.82
N ALA A 149 -1.70 22.87 6.08
CA ALA A 149 -2.57 23.19 7.21
C ALA A 149 -2.84 24.70 7.41
N GLY A 150 -2.27 25.53 6.54
CA GLY A 150 -2.62 26.94 6.35
C GLY A 150 -1.64 27.95 6.97
N ASN A 151 -1.90 29.23 6.69
CA ASN A 151 -0.99 30.35 7.00
C ASN A 151 -0.57 30.45 8.47
N LYS A 152 -1.40 29.97 9.40
CA LYS A 152 -1.11 29.96 10.85
C LYS A 152 0.16 29.20 11.23
N PHE A 153 0.63 28.27 10.38
CA PHE A 153 1.83 27.46 10.67
C PHE A 153 3.09 27.93 9.95
N LYS A 154 3.01 28.95 9.07
CA LYS A 154 4.13 29.37 8.21
C LYS A 154 5.38 29.80 8.98
N MET A 155 5.21 30.37 10.17
CA MET A 155 6.31 30.84 11.02
C MET A 155 7.05 29.70 11.72
N HIS A 156 6.51 28.47 11.75
CA HIS A 156 7.17 27.34 12.37
C HIS A 156 8.24 26.76 11.45
N ASN A 157 9.39 26.45 12.04
CA ASN A 157 10.52 25.85 11.36
C ASN A 157 10.74 24.40 11.85
N PRO A 158 10.48 23.38 11.01
CA PRO A 158 10.59 21.99 11.42
C PRO A 158 12.01 21.39 11.34
N VAL A 159 13.05 22.18 10.99
CA VAL A 159 14.43 21.69 10.76
C VAL A 159 14.93 20.79 11.90
N SER A 160 14.71 21.19 13.14
CA SER A 160 15.28 20.51 14.30
C SER A 160 14.43 19.33 14.78
N TRP A 161 13.18 19.20 14.34
CA TRP A 161 12.24 18.23 14.90
C TRP A 161 12.71 16.79 14.72
N PRO A 162 13.15 16.32 13.53
CA PRO A 162 13.60 14.95 13.37
C PRO A 162 14.80 14.61 14.26
N ARG A 163 15.75 15.54 14.41
CA ARG A 163 16.94 15.36 15.25
C ARG A 163 16.57 15.26 16.73
N GLN A 164 15.69 16.14 17.20
CA GLN A 164 15.18 16.09 18.58
C GLN A 164 14.42 14.79 18.84
N SER A 165 13.56 14.39 17.91
CA SER A 165 12.77 13.16 18.01
C SER A 165 13.64 11.91 18.00
N LYS A 166 14.75 11.90 17.28
CA LYS A 166 15.73 10.80 17.35
C LYS A 166 16.28 10.60 18.76
N LEU A 167 16.58 11.68 19.48
CA LEU A 167 17.04 11.61 20.87
C LEU A 167 15.93 11.17 21.82
N ALA A 168 14.71 11.68 21.62
CA ALA A 168 13.55 11.28 22.41
C ALA A 168 13.21 9.79 22.23
N ALA A 169 13.22 9.28 20.99
CA ALA A 169 13.00 7.87 20.66
C ALA A 169 14.05 6.96 21.31
N ALA A 170 15.30 7.43 21.40
CA ALA A 170 16.38 6.72 22.07
C ALA A 170 16.36 6.88 23.61
N GLY A 171 15.38 7.58 24.20
CA GLY A 171 15.32 7.84 25.64
C GLY A 171 16.41 8.79 26.17
N LYS A 172 17.12 9.50 25.29
CA LYS A 172 18.26 10.36 25.63
C LYS A 172 17.84 11.75 26.07
N TRP A 173 17.01 11.83 27.11
CA TRP A 173 16.43 13.07 27.62
C TRP A 173 17.45 14.15 28.03
N PRO A 174 18.61 13.81 28.65
CA PRO A 174 19.64 14.81 28.96
C PRO A 174 20.27 15.44 27.71
N GLU A 175 20.57 14.62 26.70
CA GLU A 175 21.12 15.09 25.41
C GLU A 175 20.10 15.96 24.66
N LEU A 176 18.82 15.55 24.69
CA LEU A 176 17.72 16.34 24.11
C LEU A 176 17.61 17.71 24.78
N LYS A 177 17.65 17.75 26.11
CA LYS A 177 17.56 19.02 26.85
C LYS A 177 18.72 19.95 26.49
N LYS A 178 19.94 19.42 26.37
CA LYS A 178 21.10 20.20 25.93
C LYS A 178 20.89 20.78 24.52
N LEU A 179 20.47 19.95 23.56
CA LEU A 179 20.16 20.39 22.20
C LEU A 179 19.09 21.49 22.18
N GLN A 180 18.03 21.36 22.98
CA GLN A 180 16.96 22.35 23.06
C GLN A 180 17.43 23.69 23.63
N THR A 181 18.33 23.67 24.61
CA THR A 181 18.97 24.89 25.12
C THR A 181 19.78 25.60 24.04
N ASP A 182 20.58 24.86 23.26
CA ASP A 182 21.39 25.43 22.17
C ASP A 182 20.50 26.08 21.10
N LEU A 183 19.40 25.41 20.72
CA LEU A 183 18.42 25.91 19.74
C LEU A 183 17.74 27.20 20.20
N LYS A 184 17.39 27.32 21.49
CA LYS A 184 16.79 28.56 22.06
C LYS A 184 17.80 29.69 22.15
N GLY A 185 19.07 29.36 22.42
CA GLY A 185 20.16 30.31 22.53
C GLY A 185 20.63 30.90 21.19
N GLY A 186 20.09 30.42 20.06
CA GLY A 186 20.40 30.94 18.73
C GLY A 186 21.84 30.68 18.27
N LYS A 187 22.51 29.66 18.83
CA LYS A 187 23.88 29.26 18.45
C LYS A 187 23.90 28.19 17.36
#